data_AF-A0A833WSP7-F1
#
_entry.id   AF-A0A833WSP7-F1
#
_cell.length_a   1.000
_cell.length_b   1.000
_cell.length_c   1.000
_cell.angle_alpha   90.00
_cell.angle_beta   90.00
_cell.angle_gamma   90.00
#
_symmetry.space_group_name_H-M   'P 1'
#
loop_
_entity.id
_entity.type
_entity.pdbx_description
1 polymer ?
#
loop_
_entity_poly.entity_id
_entity_poly.type
_entity_poly.pdbx_seq_one_letter_code
_entity_poly.pdbx_strand_id
1 'polypeptide(L)'
;MQREVQWFKVVESICPPSFKETLNKDGLTPGQLFTKDHQKMRKEGERWMKDTATSCTVVGALIITIMFAAAFTIPGGNNQDTGMPILVHDKLFTLFIVADSLSLFSSTTSVLMFLGILTSRYAEEDFH
;
A
#
# COMPACT_ATOMS: atom_id res chain seq x y z
N MET A 1 -16.51 1.85 -6.87
CA MET A 1 -15.62 2.23 -7.99
C MET A 1 -15.22 1.05 -8.87
N GLN A 2 -14.41 0.09 -8.41
CA GLN A 2 -13.91 -0.99 -9.29
C GLN A 2 -15.02 -1.80 -9.98
N ARG A 3 -16.07 -2.18 -9.24
CA ARG A 3 -17.27 -2.84 -9.78
C ARG A 3 -18.02 -1.99 -10.83
N GLU A 4 -18.14 -0.68 -10.59
CA GLU A 4 -18.82 0.26 -11.49
C GLU A 4 -18.05 0.38 -12.82
N VAL A 5 -16.73 0.46 -12.76
CA VAL A 5 -15.86 0.49 -13.95
C VAL A 5 -15.98 -0.81 -14.74
N GLN A 6 -15.98 -1.96 -14.07
CA GLN A 6 -16.16 -3.26 -14.73
C GLN A 6 -17.53 -3.35 -15.41
N TRP A 7 -18.60 -2.93 -14.72
CA TRP A 7 -19.93 -2.91 -15.30
C TRP A 7 -20.02 -1.96 -16.50
N PHE A 8 -19.41 -0.78 -16.40
CA PHE A 8 -19.35 0.17 -17.50
C PHE A 8 -18.67 -0.44 -18.73
N LYS A 9 -17.52 -1.11 -18.55
CA LYS A 9 -16.81 -1.83 -19.64
C LYS A 9 -17.64 -2.95 -20.25
N VAL A 10 -18.35 -3.73 -19.43
CA VAL A 10 -19.24 -4.80 -19.91
C VAL A 10 -20.34 -4.22 -20.78
N VAL A 11 -21.02 -3.17 -20.30
CA VAL A 11 -22.08 -2.49 -21.06
C VAL A 11 -21.51 -1.88 -22.35
N GLU A 12 -20.35 -1.23 -22.26
CA GLU A 12 -19.66 -0.64 -23.41
C GLU A 12 -19.30 -1.68 -24.47
N SER A 13 -18.95 -2.92 -24.08
CA SER A 13 -18.60 -4.00 -25.00
C SER A 13 -19.81 -4.58 -25.74
N ILE A 14 -21.00 -4.52 -25.15
CA ILE A 14 -22.24 -5.06 -25.70
C ILE A 14 -22.95 -4.02 -26.58
N CYS A 15 -22.74 -2.73 -26.29
CA CYS A 15 -23.33 -1.63 -27.04
C CYS A 15 -22.70 -1.46 -28.43
N PRO A 16 -23.51 -1.19 -29.48
CA PRO A 16 -23.00 -0.79 -30.78
C PRO A 16 -22.05 0.41 -30.69
N PRO A 17 -20.98 0.47 -31.52
CA PRO A 17 -19.96 1.53 -31.43
C PRO A 17 -20.51 2.96 -31.55
N SER A 18 -21.61 3.14 -32.29
CA SER A 18 -22.28 4.44 -32.45
C SER A 18 -22.77 5.04 -31.13
N PHE A 19 -23.08 4.22 -30.13
CA PHE A 19 -23.56 4.69 -28.83
C PHE A 19 -22.46 5.26 -27.94
N LYS A 20 -21.18 4.94 -28.19
CA LYS A 20 -20.05 5.47 -27.40
C LYS A 20 -19.86 6.97 -27.57
N GLU A 21 -20.21 7.49 -28.74
CA GLU A 21 -20.09 8.91 -29.09
C GLU A 21 -21.43 9.66 -29.01
N THR A 22 -22.52 8.97 -28.61
CA THR A 22 -23.84 9.61 -28.52
C THR A 22 -23.89 10.54 -27.33
N LEU A 23 -24.26 11.79 -27.58
CA LEU A 23 -24.37 12.80 -26.54
C LEU A 23 -25.72 12.72 -25.83
N ASN A 24 -25.71 12.88 -24.50
CA ASN A 24 -26.92 13.07 -23.72
C ASN A 24 -27.47 14.50 -23.91
N LYS A 25 -28.57 14.85 -23.21
CA LYS A 25 -29.18 16.19 -23.25
C LYS A 25 -28.25 17.32 -22.80
N ASP A 26 -27.22 16.99 -22.02
CA ASP A 26 -26.22 17.92 -21.49
C ASP A 26 -24.98 18.00 -22.39
N GLY A 27 -24.97 17.32 -23.55
CA GLY A 27 -23.84 17.30 -24.47
C GLY A 27 -22.67 16.41 -24.01
N LEU A 28 -22.91 15.44 -23.13
CA LEU A 28 -21.88 14.53 -22.60
C LEU A 28 -21.95 13.15 -23.25
N THR A 29 -20.79 12.55 -23.56
CA THR A 29 -20.72 11.13 -23.94
C THR A 29 -20.96 10.23 -22.71
N PRO A 30 -21.30 8.94 -22.89
CA PRO A 30 -21.47 8.01 -21.78
C PRO A 30 -20.23 7.92 -20.87
N GLY A 31 -19.03 7.99 -21.45
CA GLY A 31 -17.77 8.02 -20.69
C GLY A 31 -17.62 9.29 -19.85
N GLN A 32 -17.89 10.46 -20.44
CA GLN A 32 -17.83 11.74 -19.71
C GLN A 32 -18.85 11.81 -18.58
N LEU A 33 -20.07 11.30 -18.82
CA LEU A 33 -21.12 11.24 -17.81
C LEU A 33 -20.72 10.29 -16.67
N PHE A 34 -20.19 9.11 -17.00
CA PHE A 34 -19.68 8.17 -16.00
C PHE A 34 -18.60 8.80 -15.11
N THR A 35 -17.59 9.43 -15.71
CA THR A 35 -16.54 10.15 -14.98
C THR A 35 -17.10 11.25 -14.07
N LYS A 36 -18.07 12.03 -14.57
CA LYS A 36 -18.72 13.10 -13.80
C LYS A 36 -19.48 12.56 -12.58
N ASP A 37 -20.32 11.55 -12.79
CA ASP A 37 -21.16 10.98 -11.74
C ASP A 37 -20.33 10.24 -10.68
N HIS A 38 -19.21 9.64 -11.07
CA HIS A 38 -18.33 8.88 -10.18
C HIS A 38 -17.17 9.69 -9.60
N GLN A 39 -17.06 10.99 -9.93
CA GLN A 39 -15.96 11.86 -9.48
C GLN A 39 -15.85 11.92 -7.95
N LYS A 40 -16.98 11.98 -7.25
CA LYS A 40 -17.01 12.02 -5.78
C LYS A 40 -16.45 10.72 -5.18
N MET A 41 -16.94 9.57 -5.64
CA MET A 41 -16.46 8.26 -5.19
C MET A 41 -14.97 8.06 -5.49
N ARG A 42 -14.47 8.58 -6.62
CA ARG A 42 -13.04 8.54 -6.95
C ARG A 42 -12.20 9.33 -5.95
N LYS A 43 -12.62 10.57 -5.63
CA LYS A 43 -11.94 11.42 -4.63
C LYS A 43 -11.96 10.81 -3.24
N GLU A 44 -13.09 10.22 -2.84
CA GLU A 44 -13.22 9.53 -1.55
C GLU A 44 -12.33 8.28 -1.49
N GLY A 45 -12.28 7.49 -2.56
CA GLY A 45 -11.39 6.34 -2.67
C GLY A 45 -9.91 6.71 -2.63
N GLU A 46 -9.51 7.75 -3.36
CA GLU A 46 -8.15 8.30 -3.32
C GLU A 46 -7.77 8.75 -1.91
N ARG A 47 -8.66 9.49 -1.25
CA ARG A 47 -8.44 9.95 0.13
C ARG A 47 -8.31 8.77 1.09
N TRP A 48 -9.23 7.81 1.03
CA TRP A 48 -9.19 6.63 1.89
C TRP A 48 -7.89 5.83 1.72
N MET A 49 -7.42 5.66 0.49
CA MET A 49 -6.19 4.94 0.18
C MET A 49 -4.95 5.69 0.70
N LYS A 50 -4.91 7.03 0.54
CA LYS A 50 -3.84 7.88 1.10
C LYS A 50 -3.83 7.89 2.62
N ASP A 51 -4.99 8.02 3.26
CA ASP A 51 -5.10 8.05 4.72
C ASP A 51 -4.62 6.70 5.30
N THR A 52 -5.07 5.58 4.71
CA THR A 52 -4.64 4.23 5.12
C THR A 52 -3.15 4.02 4.90
N ALA A 53 -2.62 4.36 3.72
CA ALA A 53 -1.20 4.22 3.41
C ALA A 53 -0.31 5.05 4.34
N THR A 54 -0.76 6.25 4.72
CA THR A 54 -0.07 7.09 5.70
C THR A 54 -0.04 6.42 7.07
N SER A 55 -1.19 5.97 7.58
CA SER A 55 -1.25 5.30 8.88
C SER A 55 -0.39 4.03 8.92
N CYS A 56 -0.45 3.19 7.89
CA CYS A 56 0.36 1.97 7.81
C CYS A 56 1.86 2.25 7.65
N THR A 57 2.23 3.31 6.92
CA THR A 57 3.63 3.77 6.81
C THR A 57 4.18 4.17 8.18
N VAL A 58 3.41 4.94 8.96
CA VAL A 58 3.81 5.36 10.31
C VAL A 58 3.99 4.13 11.22
N VAL A 59 3.03 3.21 11.23
CA VAL A 59 3.14 1.97 12.03
C VAL A 59 4.35 1.13 11.60
N GLY A 60 4.57 0.98 10.29
CA GLY A 60 5.74 0.27 9.77
C GLY A 60 7.07 0.92 10.17
N ALA A 61 7.17 2.25 10.09
CA ALA A 61 8.35 3.01 10.54
C ALA A 61 8.61 2.85 12.04
N LEU A 62 7.55 2.80 12.86
CA LEU A 62 7.66 2.54 14.29
C LEU A 62 8.22 1.14 14.56
N ILE A 63 7.70 0.10 13.88
CA ILE A 63 8.23 -1.27 14.01
C ILE A 63 9.70 -1.32 13.61
N ILE A 64 10.07 -0.71 12.47
CA ILE A 64 11.46 -0.65 12.01
C ILE A 64 12.35 -0.04 13.11
N THR A 65 11.92 1.07 13.70
CA THR A 65 12.69 1.76 14.75
C THR A 65 12.87 0.89 15.99
N ILE A 66 11.80 0.21 16.45
CA ILE A 66 11.85 -0.64 17.63
C ILE A 66 12.73 -1.87 17.40
N MET A 67 12.56 -2.56 16.27
CA MET A 67 13.36 -3.74 15.93
C MET A 67 14.83 -3.38 15.69
N PHE A 68 15.11 -2.27 15.00
CA PHE A 68 16.48 -1.78 14.82
C PHE A 68 17.15 -1.51 16.17
N ALA A 69 16.45 -0.88 17.12
CA ALA A 69 16.98 -0.72 18.48
C ALA A 69 17.22 -2.08 19.15
N ALA A 70 16.27 -3.00 19.05
CA ALA A 70 16.35 -4.35 19.62
C ALA A 70 17.54 -5.16 19.08
N ALA A 71 17.89 -4.98 17.80
CA ALA A 71 19.06 -5.59 17.16
C ALA A 71 20.40 -5.15 17.76
N PHE A 72 20.48 -3.92 18.31
CA PHE A 72 21.69 -3.42 18.98
C PHE A 72 21.64 -3.54 20.50
N THR A 73 20.45 -3.60 21.09
CA THR A 73 20.25 -3.87 22.53
C THR A 73 20.00 -5.35 22.77
N ILE A 74 20.95 -6.18 22.30
CA ILE A 74 20.83 -7.64 22.36
C ILE A 74 20.67 -8.11 23.82
N PRO A 75 19.68 -8.97 24.13
CA PRO A 75 19.56 -9.55 25.46
C PRO A 75 20.84 -10.29 25.86
N GLY A 76 21.34 -10.01 27.06
CA GLY A 76 22.61 -10.54 27.56
C GLY A 76 23.85 -9.73 27.18
N GLY A 77 23.76 -8.83 26.20
CA GLY A 77 24.86 -7.96 25.77
C GLY A 77 25.99 -8.70 25.04
N ASN A 78 27.10 -7.99 24.82
CA ASN A 78 28.30 -8.53 24.17
C ASN A 78 29.39 -8.79 25.21
N ASN A 79 30.17 -9.85 25.00
CA ASN A 79 31.32 -10.16 25.81
C ASN A 79 32.41 -9.11 25.54
N GLN A 80 32.91 -8.43 26.59
CA GLN A 80 33.90 -7.35 26.48
C GLN A 80 35.24 -7.81 25.88
N ASP A 81 35.61 -9.08 26.05
CA ASP A 81 36.90 -9.61 25.56
C ASP A 81 36.85 -10.02 24.09
N THR A 82 35.69 -10.45 23.59
CA THR A 82 35.54 -11.03 22.24
C THR A 82 34.65 -10.22 21.31
N GLY A 83 33.85 -9.29 21.84
CA GLY A 83 32.84 -8.52 21.12
C GLY A 83 31.61 -9.33 20.68
N MET A 84 31.58 -10.64 20.94
CA MET A 84 30.51 -11.53 20.51
C MET A 84 29.29 -11.46 21.45
N PRO A 85 28.06 -11.64 20.94
CA PRO A 85 26.88 -11.74 21.78
C PRO A 85 27.02 -12.88 22.79
N ILE A 86 26.77 -12.59 24.07
CA ILE A 86 26.96 -13.56 25.17
C ILE A 86 26.03 -14.78 25.00
N LEU A 87 24.85 -14.57 24.44
CA LEU A 87 23.85 -15.61 24.19
C LEU A 87 23.94 -16.24 22.79
N VAL A 88 25.05 -16.09 22.05
CA VAL A 88 25.14 -16.55 20.65
C VAL A 88 24.85 -18.04 20.45
N HIS A 89 25.09 -18.88 21.46
CA HIS A 89 24.82 -20.32 21.42
C HIS A 89 23.42 -20.71 21.94
N ASP A 90 22.63 -19.73 22.39
CA ASP A 90 21.28 -19.96 22.90
C ASP A 90 20.26 -20.02 21.75
N LYS A 91 19.38 -21.02 21.78
CA LYS A 91 18.34 -21.21 20.76
C LYS A 91 17.34 -20.05 20.74
N LEU A 92 17.04 -19.46 21.90
CA LEU A 92 16.15 -18.31 22.03
C LEU A 92 16.77 -17.06 21.40
N PHE A 93 18.09 -16.89 21.51
CA PHE A 93 18.79 -15.79 20.87
C PHE A 93 18.79 -15.91 19.34
N THR A 94 19.00 -17.12 18.80
CA THR A 94 18.89 -17.34 17.35
C THR A 94 17.47 -17.06 16.85
N LEU A 95 16.45 -17.53 17.57
CA LEU A 95 15.05 -17.26 17.23
C LEU A 95 14.73 -15.76 17.27
N PHE A 96 15.25 -15.04 18.27
CA PHE A 96 15.10 -13.60 18.41
C PHE A 96 15.68 -12.85 17.19
N ILE A 97 16.93 -13.13 16.81
CA ILE A 97 17.58 -12.46 15.66
C ILE A 97 16.86 -12.76 14.35
N VAL A 98 16.40 -14.00 14.14
CA VAL A 98 15.64 -14.36 12.94
C VAL A 98 14.29 -13.64 12.90
N ALA A 99 13.58 -13.55 14.03
CA ALA A 99 12.30 -12.85 14.12
C ALA A 99 12.46 -11.34 13.92
N ASP A 100 13.47 -10.74 14.55
CA ASP A 100 13.80 -9.31 14.42
C ASP A 100 14.13 -8.95 12.97
N SER A 101 14.99 -9.75 12.32
CA SER A 101 15.33 -9.60 10.91
C SER A 101 14.11 -9.72 10.01
N LEU A 102 13.27 -10.74 10.21
CA LEU A 102 12.05 -10.95 9.43
C LEU A 102 11.07 -9.79 9.62
N SER A 103 10.93 -9.28 10.83
CA SER A 103 10.10 -8.11 11.13
C SER A 103 10.62 -6.86 10.43
N LEU A 104 11.94 -6.61 10.47
CA LEU A 104 12.57 -5.48 9.78
C LEU A 104 12.35 -5.54 8.27
N PHE A 105 12.61 -6.69 7.64
CA PHE A 105 12.40 -6.84 6.20
C PHE A 105 10.93 -6.67 5.83
N SER A 106 10.02 -7.37 6.53
CA SER A 106 8.58 -7.29 6.27
C SER A 106 8.05 -5.86 6.45
N SER A 107 8.39 -5.19 7.55
CA SER A 107 7.95 -3.82 7.80
C SER A 107 8.54 -2.83 6.80
N THR A 108 9.81 -2.98 6.41
CA THR A 108 10.45 -2.13 5.39
C THR A 108 9.78 -2.30 4.03
N THR A 109 9.55 -3.54 3.60
CA THR A 109 8.84 -3.82 2.35
C THR A 109 7.41 -3.24 2.38
N SER A 110 6.69 -3.40 3.49
CA SER A 110 5.37 -2.80 3.68
C SER A 110 5.40 -1.28 3.58
N VAL A 111 6.36 -0.62 4.23
CA VAL A 111 6.53 0.84 4.17
C VAL A 111 6.80 1.30 2.74
N LEU A 112 7.67 0.60 2.00
CA LEU A 112 7.96 0.93 0.60
C LEU A 112 6.71 0.78 -0.30
N MET A 113 5.92 -0.27 -0.09
CA MET A 113 4.65 -0.44 -0.83
C MET A 113 3.66 0.69 -0.53
N PHE A 114 3.44 1.02 0.75
CA PHE A 114 2.53 2.11 1.12
C PHE A 114 3.03 3.48 0.69
N LEU A 115 4.35 3.71 0.73
CA LEU A 115 4.95 4.92 0.17
C LEU A 115 4.72 4.98 -1.34
N GLY A 116 4.86 3.85 -2.04
CA GLY A 116 4.51 3.73 -3.45
C GLY A 116 3.06 4.17 -3.72
N ILE A 117 2.11 3.70 -2.89
CA ILE A 117 0.69 4.10 -2.96
C ILE A 117 0.50 5.60 -2.72
N LEU A 118 1.26 6.21 -1.79
CA LEU A 118 1.18 7.66 -1.52
C LEU A 118 1.76 8.49 -2.67
N THR A 119 2.85 8.02 -3.28
CA THR A 119 3.55 8.70 -4.38
C THR A 119 2.91 8.45 -5.74
N SER A 120 2.07 7.40 -5.87
CA SER A 120 1.35 7.09 -7.09
C SER A 120 0.44 8.26 -7.47
N ARG A 121 0.44 8.61 -8.76
CA ARG A 121 -0.58 9.52 -9.30
C ARG A 121 -1.85 8.70 -9.41
N TYR A 122 -2.89 9.05 -8.67
CA TYR A 122 -4.21 8.41 -8.78
C TYR A 122 -4.91 8.89 -10.06
N ALA A 123 -4.31 8.59 -11.22
CA ALA A 123 -4.87 8.93 -12.52
C ALA A 123 -6.05 8.00 -12.84
N GLU A 124 -7.02 8.52 -13.60
CA GLU A 124 -8.25 7.80 -13.97
C GLU A 124 -7.96 6.51 -14.76
N GLU A 125 -6.79 6.42 -15.38
CA GLU A 125 -6.30 5.29 -16.15
C GLU A 125 -5.76 4.13 -15.29
N ASP A 126 -5.45 4.36 -14.00
CA ASP A 126 -4.91 3.31 -13.11
C ASP A 126 -5.99 2.41 -12.49
N PHE A 127 -7.26 2.71 -12.75
CA PHE A 127 -8.40 1.89 -12.34
C PHE A 127 -8.86 0.88 -13.41
N HIS A 128 -8.03 0.64 -14.43
CA HIS A 128 -8.36 -0.23 -15.57
C HIS A 128 -8.19 -1.72 -15.30
#